data_AF-A0A848YMY1-F1
#
_entry.id   AF-A0A848YMY1-F1
#
_cell.length_a   1.000
_cell.length_b   1.000
_cell.length_c   1.000
_cell.angle_alpha   90.00
_cell.angle_beta   90.00
_cell.angle_gamma   90.00
#
_symmetry.space_group_name_H-M   'P 1'
#
loop_
_entity.id
_entity.type
_entity.pdbx_description
1 polymer ?
#
loop_
_entity_poly.entity_id
_entity_poly.type
_entity_poly.pdbx_seq_one_letter_code
_entity_poly.pdbx_strand_id
1 'polypeptide(L)'
;MRKTYKSILCAIDFSEFSEFILHYGIVLAEEFNAVLYICHVVDIRSAAMYGDAVLDWEQQERRVQQYVSDKMASLMGAETIGWEPIIVFGRPANEIAKIVNREKIDLVITATHGRSGLKRIVLGSVTESLMRALECPMLVVKNREARTAGVLKRKGIFKRILIGCDFSEDSGLAFDYGLSLSQEFQSNVHLVHVVESTDYKDMIELEKLDIATDNGGIRQALKTRLLDMVPGEAGDWCSFTSVLLEGKPYDELSQFARDENIDLVVLGVRGRSVMETLFLGSTADRMVRKASCPILLIRQKRKEKPKKSATSRTRAAESGQQINTNKGSFFSVRIEENIAVLKFTQNLLLHGTDLTARESLFNRLDRISEDHSIKSLVIIGSDCKTGRDEYVDFFGHILNSKLDANSIHRLLNSVDQFLLKMQAYDKIVVHADCGPVISLYLNISLACDFRIIADNCMFYNEYLDLGMIPKGGGPYFLRRMIGSAKAYRYLMTTTECTAQEALEFGLVDAVVPSDLLENSAVSFAAQFSGRAADALSGMKRLIRNDHKELKQYLEKENEEILKVIGSPLRHSEFWKNIKKCNCPP
;
A
#
# COMPACT_ATOMS: atom_id res chain seq x y z
N MET A 1 20.30 -21.87 -13.25
CA MET A 1 20.98 -20.96 -14.21
C MET A 1 21.46 -19.75 -13.42
N ARG A 2 22.77 -19.49 -13.37
CA ARG A 2 23.37 -18.41 -12.58
C ARG A 2 22.70 -17.07 -12.88
N LYS A 3 22.23 -16.39 -11.85
CA LYS A 3 21.66 -15.04 -11.95
C LYS A 3 22.81 -14.04 -11.85
N THR A 4 22.82 -13.06 -12.75
CA THR A 4 23.83 -12.00 -12.77
C THR A 4 23.13 -10.66 -12.89
N TYR A 5 23.76 -9.60 -12.38
CA TYR A 5 23.29 -8.24 -12.53
C TYR A 5 24.16 -7.54 -13.57
N LYS A 6 23.55 -6.97 -14.61
CA LYS A 6 24.27 -6.15 -15.60
C LYS A 6 24.10 -4.66 -15.33
N SER A 7 23.03 -4.29 -14.64
CA SER A 7 22.69 -2.92 -14.28
C SER A 7 22.11 -2.84 -12.87
N ILE A 8 22.64 -1.92 -12.07
CA ILE A 8 22.26 -1.73 -10.66
C ILE A 8 21.87 -0.27 -10.47
N LEU A 9 20.72 0.00 -9.88
CA LEU A 9 20.25 1.35 -9.57
C LEU A 9 20.23 1.59 -8.06
N CYS A 10 21.00 2.57 -7.62
CA CYS A 10 20.96 3.11 -6.27
C CYS A 10 19.97 4.28 -6.20
N ALA A 11 18.85 4.09 -5.50
CA ALA A 11 17.87 5.15 -5.28
C ALA A 11 18.23 5.95 -4.03
N ILE A 12 18.80 7.14 -4.21
CA ILE A 12 19.29 7.97 -3.10
C ILE A 12 18.43 9.21 -2.89
N ASP A 13 18.41 9.69 -1.65
CA ASP A 13 17.71 10.92 -1.27
C ASP A 13 18.61 11.91 -0.54
N PHE A 14 19.92 11.67 -0.49
CA PHE A 14 20.91 12.45 0.27
C PHE A 14 20.66 12.49 1.79
N SER A 15 19.91 11.55 2.34
CA SER A 15 19.94 11.26 3.78
C SER A 15 21.19 10.46 4.16
N GLU A 16 21.43 10.26 5.46
CA GLU A 16 22.49 9.38 5.96
C GLU A 16 22.42 7.97 5.37
N PHE A 17 21.24 7.51 4.91
CA PHE A 17 21.07 6.20 4.28
C PHE A 17 21.69 6.11 2.88
N SER A 18 21.91 7.24 2.22
CA SER A 18 22.42 7.26 0.84
C SER A 18 23.83 6.70 0.74
N GLU A 19 24.69 6.96 1.73
CA GLU A 19 26.05 6.41 1.78
C GLU A 19 26.04 4.88 1.85
N PHE A 20 25.12 4.30 2.63
CA PHE A 20 24.97 2.84 2.71
C PHE A 20 24.46 2.25 1.40
N ILE A 21 23.43 2.85 0.81
CA ILE A 21 22.92 2.41 -0.50
C ILE A 21 24.04 2.38 -1.53
N LEU A 22 24.85 3.45 -1.58
CA LEU A 22 25.99 3.54 -2.49
C LEU A 22 27.08 2.51 -2.18
N HIS A 23 27.39 2.27 -0.91
CA HIS A 23 28.34 1.23 -0.53
C HIS A 23 27.96 -0.14 -1.09
N TYR A 24 26.71 -0.57 -0.88
CA TYR A 24 26.20 -1.83 -1.45
C TYR A 24 26.21 -1.81 -2.98
N GLY A 25 25.83 -0.68 -3.58
CA GLY A 25 25.82 -0.52 -5.04
C GLY A 25 27.20 -0.65 -5.68
N ILE A 26 28.21 -0.01 -5.10
CA ILE A 26 29.59 -0.07 -5.58
C ILE A 26 30.12 -1.50 -5.48
N VAL A 27 30.01 -2.14 -4.30
CA VAL A 27 30.51 -3.51 -4.11
C VAL A 27 29.83 -4.48 -5.07
N LEU A 28 28.50 -4.41 -5.21
CA LEU A 28 27.78 -5.29 -6.14
C LEU A 28 28.12 -4.98 -7.61
N ALA A 29 28.31 -3.72 -7.97
CA ALA A 29 28.67 -3.36 -9.33
C ALA A 29 30.09 -3.80 -9.69
N GLU A 30 31.05 -3.73 -8.75
CA GLU A 30 32.41 -4.26 -8.94
C GLU A 30 32.41 -5.78 -9.12
N GLU A 31 31.75 -6.52 -8.21
CA GLU A 31 31.75 -7.99 -8.22
C GLU A 31 31.02 -8.56 -9.44
N PHE A 32 29.91 -7.95 -9.86
CA PHE A 32 29.17 -8.42 -11.04
C PHE A 32 29.60 -7.74 -12.35
N ASN A 33 30.59 -6.82 -12.30
CA ASN A 33 30.99 -5.97 -13.43
C ASN A 33 29.76 -5.29 -14.09
N ALA A 34 28.89 -4.73 -13.25
CA ALA A 34 27.61 -4.13 -13.64
C ALA A 34 27.72 -2.61 -13.80
N VAL A 35 26.87 -2.04 -14.64
CA VAL A 35 26.72 -0.58 -14.74
C VAL A 35 26.01 -0.07 -13.50
N LEU A 36 26.61 0.91 -12.81
CA LEU A 36 26.05 1.53 -11.61
C LEU A 36 25.31 2.83 -11.95
N TYR A 37 23.99 2.84 -11.77
CA TYR A 37 23.16 4.03 -11.87
C TYR A 37 22.91 4.63 -10.50
N ILE A 38 23.05 5.94 -10.36
CA ILE A 38 22.71 6.67 -9.13
C ILE A 38 21.54 7.58 -9.43
N CYS A 39 20.38 7.23 -8.87
CA CYS A 39 19.12 7.91 -9.14
C CYS A 39 18.72 8.79 -7.96
N HIS A 40 18.46 10.07 -8.24
CA HIS A 40 17.77 10.97 -7.31
C HIS A 40 16.52 11.53 -7.97
N VAL A 41 15.40 11.42 -7.27
CA VAL A 41 14.14 12.05 -7.70
C VAL A 41 13.91 13.32 -6.90
N VAL A 42 13.85 14.45 -7.59
CA VAL A 42 13.52 15.75 -7.01
C VAL A 42 12.00 15.83 -6.86
N ASP A 43 11.52 15.83 -5.62
CA ASP A 43 10.09 15.98 -5.33
C ASP A 43 9.65 17.43 -5.61
N ILE A 44 8.72 17.57 -6.55
CA ILE A 44 8.10 18.85 -6.97
C ILE A 44 7.50 19.61 -5.76
N ARG A 45 7.04 18.91 -4.72
CA ARG A 45 6.51 19.53 -3.49
C ARG A 45 7.60 20.22 -2.67
N SER A 46 8.84 19.76 -2.76
CA SER A 46 10.00 20.40 -2.12
C SER A 46 10.48 21.62 -2.91
N ALA A 47 10.29 21.62 -4.23
CA ALA A 47 10.65 22.76 -5.09
C ALA A 47 9.77 24.00 -4.82
N ALA A 48 8.50 23.81 -4.44
CA ALA A 48 7.58 24.88 -4.07
C ALA A 48 7.94 25.62 -2.75
N MET A 49 8.90 25.11 -1.96
CA MET A 49 9.36 25.78 -0.73
C MET A 49 10.40 26.90 -0.96
N TYR A 50 10.95 27.03 -2.16
CA TYR A 50 11.87 28.12 -2.52
C TYR A 50 11.09 29.29 -3.13
N GLY A 51 10.19 29.86 -2.33
CA GLY A 51 9.27 30.91 -2.75
C GLY A 51 9.94 32.03 -3.53
N ASP A 52 9.53 32.16 -4.77
CA ASP A 52 9.28 33.41 -5.48
C ASP A 52 8.50 33.07 -6.76
N ALA A 53 7.80 34.03 -7.34
CA ALA A 53 7.12 33.85 -8.61
C ALA A 53 8.17 33.54 -9.71
N VAL A 54 8.33 32.26 -10.06
CA VAL A 54 9.35 31.83 -11.03
C VAL A 54 8.85 32.16 -12.44
N LEU A 55 9.42 33.21 -13.01
CA LEU A 55 9.22 33.62 -14.41
C LEU A 55 10.01 32.75 -15.41
N ASP A 56 10.83 31.79 -14.96
CA ASP A 56 11.64 30.91 -15.81
C ASP A 56 11.92 29.54 -15.15
N TRP A 57 11.03 28.57 -15.40
CA TRP A 57 11.14 27.20 -14.88
C TRP A 57 12.35 26.44 -15.43
N GLU A 58 12.76 26.73 -16.67
CA GLU A 58 13.83 26.00 -17.35
C GLU A 58 15.18 26.33 -16.71
N GLN A 59 15.42 27.60 -16.38
CA GLN A 59 16.64 28.00 -15.69
C GLN A 59 16.70 27.48 -14.24
N GLN A 60 15.58 27.42 -13.54
CA GLN A 60 15.54 26.86 -12.18
C GLN A 60 15.78 25.34 -12.19
N GLU A 61 15.21 24.61 -13.14
CA GLU A 61 15.43 23.17 -13.29
C GLU A 61 16.91 22.87 -13.51
N ARG A 62 17.58 23.61 -14.42
CA ARG A 62 19.03 23.47 -14.67
C ARG A 62 19.87 23.72 -13.42
N ARG A 63 19.54 24.73 -12.60
CA ARG A 63 20.25 25.02 -11.34
C ARG A 63 20.09 23.87 -10.33
N VAL A 64 18.87 23.33 -10.21
CA VAL A 64 18.60 22.20 -9.31
C VAL A 64 19.31 20.94 -9.80
N GLN A 65 19.28 20.65 -11.10
CA GLN A 65 20.01 19.53 -11.69
C GLN A 65 21.51 19.65 -11.43
N GLN A 66 22.11 20.83 -11.65
CA GLN A 66 23.53 21.04 -11.38
C GLN A 66 23.87 20.83 -9.90
N TYR A 67 23.10 21.43 -8.99
CA TYR A 67 23.30 21.25 -7.54
C TYR A 67 23.19 19.78 -7.10
N VAL A 68 22.21 19.05 -7.61
CA VAL A 68 22.04 17.62 -7.33
C VAL A 68 23.21 16.82 -7.90
N SER A 69 23.65 17.13 -9.12
CA SER A 69 24.81 16.49 -9.76
C SER A 69 26.09 16.67 -8.94
N ASP A 70 26.38 17.91 -8.52
CA ASP A 70 27.55 18.22 -7.69
C ASP A 70 27.50 17.46 -6.36
N LYS A 71 26.30 17.34 -5.77
CA LYS A 71 26.10 16.59 -4.53
C LYS A 71 26.27 15.08 -4.71
N MET A 72 25.84 14.52 -5.84
CA MET A 72 26.09 13.11 -6.18
C MET A 72 27.59 12.85 -6.35
N ALA A 73 28.28 13.74 -7.08
CA ALA A 73 29.73 13.64 -7.27
C ALA A 73 30.46 13.72 -5.92
N SER A 74 30.04 14.59 -5.02
CA SER A 74 30.59 14.67 -3.67
C SER A 74 30.35 13.41 -2.84
N LEU A 75 29.19 12.75 -2.98
CA LEU A 75 28.91 11.48 -2.29
C LEU A 75 29.76 10.32 -2.84
N MET A 76 30.01 10.29 -4.15
CA MET A 76 30.88 9.31 -4.77
C MET A 76 32.37 9.56 -4.47
N GLY A 77 32.75 10.80 -4.15
CA GLY A 77 34.09 11.12 -3.67
C GLY A 77 35.19 10.65 -4.62
N ALA A 78 36.09 9.80 -4.12
CA ALA A 78 37.24 9.26 -4.86
C ALA A 78 37.02 7.82 -5.38
N GLU A 79 35.77 7.36 -5.46
CA GLU A 79 35.45 6.04 -5.98
C GLU A 79 35.82 5.92 -7.46
N THR A 80 36.44 4.80 -7.84
CA THR A 80 37.02 4.60 -9.19
C THR A 80 36.07 3.89 -10.15
N ILE A 81 34.95 3.36 -9.66
CA ILE A 81 33.95 2.70 -10.50
C ILE A 81 33.20 3.73 -11.35
N GLY A 82 33.00 3.41 -12.63
CA GLY A 82 32.15 4.21 -13.52
C GLY A 82 30.70 4.15 -13.07
N TRP A 83 30.04 5.31 -13.00
CA TRP A 83 28.64 5.41 -12.60
C TRP A 83 27.90 6.45 -13.45
N GLU A 84 26.58 6.27 -13.58
CA GLU A 84 25.72 7.13 -14.39
C GLU A 84 24.70 7.88 -13.49
N PRO A 85 24.72 9.23 -13.46
CA PRO A 85 23.72 10.00 -12.73
C PRO A 85 22.37 9.98 -13.45
N ILE A 86 21.29 9.72 -12.70
CA ILE A 86 19.91 9.91 -13.15
C ILE A 86 19.21 10.90 -12.22
N ILE A 87 18.91 12.09 -12.73
CA ILE A 87 18.21 13.14 -12.00
C ILE A 87 16.89 13.40 -12.69
N VAL A 88 15.77 13.18 -12.00
CA VAL A 88 14.42 13.35 -12.55
C VAL A 88 13.52 14.06 -11.56
N PHE A 89 12.52 14.77 -12.06
CA PHE A 89 11.53 15.48 -11.25
C PHE A 89 10.23 14.69 -11.19
N GLY A 90 9.65 14.54 -10.00
CA GLY A 90 8.35 13.87 -9.86
C GLY A 90 8.17 13.14 -8.54
N ARG A 91 7.27 12.15 -8.53
CA ARG A 91 7.03 11.27 -7.38
C ARG A 91 8.07 10.14 -7.38
N PRO A 92 8.90 9.97 -6.33
CA PRO A 92 10.06 9.07 -6.36
C PRO A 92 9.77 7.64 -6.82
N ALA A 93 8.79 6.96 -6.23
CA ALA A 93 8.50 5.56 -6.56
C ALA A 93 8.05 5.38 -8.03
N ASN A 94 7.28 6.33 -8.55
CA ASN A 94 6.78 6.28 -9.93
C ASN A 94 7.92 6.47 -10.93
N GLU A 95 8.77 7.47 -10.70
CA GLU A 95 9.89 7.77 -11.61
C GLU A 95 10.95 6.66 -11.56
N ILE A 96 11.29 6.15 -10.38
CA ILE A 96 12.20 5.00 -10.25
C ILE A 96 11.65 3.78 -11.00
N ALA A 97 10.36 3.46 -10.87
CA ALA A 97 9.76 2.35 -11.61
C ALA A 97 9.79 2.54 -13.14
N LYS A 98 9.64 3.78 -13.63
CA LYS A 98 9.81 4.07 -15.07
C LYS A 98 11.26 3.86 -15.52
N ILE A 99 12.22 4.35 -14.74
CA ILE A 99 13.66 4.22 -15.03
C ILE A 99 14.05 2.73 -15.08
N VAL A 100 13.61 1.93 -14.11
CA VAL A 100 13.87 0.48 -14.08
C VAL A 100 13.45 -0.20 -15.38
N ASN A 101 12.27 0.16 -15.89
CA ASN A 101 11.75 -0.41 -17.14
C ASN A 101 12.47 0.11 -18.40
N ARG A 102 12.89 1.37 -18.39
CA ARG A 102 13.56 2.05 -19.50
C ARG A 102 15.00 1.60 -19.66
N GLU A 103 15.78 1.67 -18.58
CA GLU A 103 17.21 1.31 -18.56
C GLU A 103 17.44 -0.20 -18.35
N LYS A 104 16.37 -0.99 -18.20
CA LYS A 104 16.43 -2.45 -17.96
C LYS A 104 17.25 -2.81 -16.71
N ILE A 105 17.00 -2.08 -15.63
CA ILE A 105 17.66 -2.29 -14.34
C ILE A 105 17.41 -3.71 -13.82
N ASP A 106 18.49 -4.42 -13.47
CA ASP A 106 18.43 -5.78 -12.95
C ASP A 106 18.34 -5.84 -11.42
N LEU A 107 18.80 -4.80 -10.72
CA LEU A 107 18.72 -4.68 -9.25
C LEU A 107 18.50 -3.23 -8.84
N VAL A 108 17.52 -2.99 -7.96
CA VAL A 108 17.34 -1.69 -7.28
C VAL A 108 17.80 -1.79 -5.84
N ILE A 109 18.59 -0.83 -5.39
CA ILE A 109 19.03 -0.70 -4.00
C ILE A 109 18.37 0.55 -3.40
N THR A 110 17.72 0.37 -2.25
CA THR A 110 17.10 1.45 -1.47
C THR A 110 17.27 1.19 0.02
N ALA A 111 16.88 2.15 0.87
CA ALA A 111 16.84 1.98 2.31
C ALA A 111 15.41 1.88 2.84
N THR A 112 15.27 1.41 4.08
CA THR A 112 13.96 1.40 4.76
C THR A 112 13.44 2.80 5.10
N HIS A 113 14.31 3.81 5.15
CA HIS A 113 14.00 5.18 5.54
C HIS A 113 14.78 6.15 4.67
N GLY A 114 14.34 7.41 4.68
CA GLY A 114 14.96 8.52 3.98
C GLY A 114 14.85 9.81 4.80
N ARG A 115 14.79 10.96 4.13
CA ARG A 115 14.74 12.31 4.75
C ARG A 115 13.65 12.52 5.80
N SER A 116 12.51 11.84 5.69
CA SER A 116 11.34 12.05 6.57
C SER A 116 11.44 11.41 7.96
N GLY A 117 12.56 10.73 8.26
CA GLY A 117 12.98 10.14 9.55
C GLY A 117 12.05 10.23 10.76
N LEU A 118 10.99 9.42 10.82
CA LEU A 118 10.15 9.24 12.01
C LEU A 118 10.12 7.76 12.45
N LYS A 119 10.78 7.50 13.59
CA LYS A 119 10.84 6.24 14.38
C LYS A 119 11.45 5.00 13.68
N ARG A 120 12.20 4.20 14.46
CA ARG A 120 12.91 2.94 14.07
C ARG A 120 12.04 1.79 13.50
N ILE A 121 10.75 1.99 13.22
CA ILE A 121 9.78 0.90 12.93
C ILE A 121 8.89 1.21 11.69
N VAL A 122 8.93 2.40 11.11
CA VAL A 122 8.04 2.79 9.98
C VAL A 122 8.75 2.64 8.64
N LEU A 123 8.30 1.72 7.79
CA LEU A 123 8.82 1.60 6.42
C LEU A 123 8.51 2.88 5.62
N GLY A 124 9.53 3.44 4.97
CA GLY A 124 9.39 4.62 4.11
C GLY A 124 8.40 4.38 2.96
N SER A 125 7.60 5.40 2.66
CA SER A 125 6.55 5.34 1.63
C SER A 125 7.09 4.99 0.24
N VAL A 126 8.28 5.47 -0.11
CA VAL A 126 8.94 5.16 -1.40
C VAL A 126 9.28 3.67 -1.48
N THR A 127 9.91 3.13 -0.45
CA THR A 127 10.30 1.71 -0.37
C THR A 127 9.07 0.80 -0.43
N GLU A 128 8.00 1.16 0.29
CA GLU A 128 6.76 0.40 0.26
C GLU A 128 6.12 0.37 -1.14
N SER A 129 6.07 1.52 -1.83
CA SER A 129 5.56 1.60 -3.20
C SER A 129 6.44 0.82 -4.20
N LEU A 130 7.76 0.88 -4.05
CA LEU A 130 8.70 0.16 -4.91
C LEU A 130 8.58 -1.37 -4.77
N MET A 131 8.40 -1.89 -3.55
CA MET A 131 8.20 -3.33 -3.33
C MET A 131 7.00 -3.91 -4.10
N ARG A 132 6.00 -3.07 -4.41
CA ARG A 132 4.82 -3.47 -5.20
C ARG A 132 5.01 -3.25 -6.70
N ALA A 133 5.66 -2.16 -7.07
CA ALA A 133 5.80 -1.73 -8.45
C ALA A 133 6.93 -2.44 -9.20
N LEU A 134 8.02 -2.80 -8.53
CA LEU A 134 9.20 -3.37 -9.16
C LEU A 134 9.01 -4.85 -9.47
N GLU A 135 9.45 -5.23 -10.67
CA GLU A 135 9.54 -6.63 -11.12
C GLU A 135 10.97 -7.17 -11.10
N CYS A 136 11.96 -6.28 -10.93
CA CYS A 136 13.36 -6.67 -10.71
C CYS A 136 13.62 -6.91 -9.21
N PRO A 137 14.67 -7.69 -8.88
CA PRO A 137 15.23 -7.75 -7.54
C PRO A 137 15.38 -6.38 -6.87
N MET A 138 15.11 -6.34 -5.57
CA MET A 138 15.19 -5.12 -4.76
C MET A 138 15.92 -5.39 -3.46
N LEU A 139 17.09 -4.77 -3.27
CA LEU A 139 17.86 -4.83 -2.03
C LEU A 139 17.47 -3.66 -1.13
N VAL A 140 17.00 -3.97 0.08
CA VAL A 140 16.63 -2.98 1.09
C VAL A 140 17.67 -2.97 2.22
N VAL A 141 18.46 -1.89 2.29
CA VAL A 141 19.55 -1.73 3.28
C VAL A 141 19.04 -1.24 4.64
N LYS A 142 19.77 -1.58 5.72
CA LYS A 142 19.40 -1.29 7.13
C LYS A 142 20.49 -0.51 7.86
N ASN A 143 20.05 0.29 8.85
CA ASN A 143 20.87 1.22 9.65
C ASN A 143 21.95 0.53 10.53
N ARG A 144 21.87 -0.77 10.84
CA ARG A 144 22.63 -1.33 11.97
C ARG A 144 24.16 -1.37 11.77
N GLU A 145 24.65 -1.27 10.53
CA GLU A 145 26.09 -1.14 10.25
C GLU A 145 26.68 0.20 10.72
N ALA A 146 25.84 1.22 10.94
CA ALA A 146 26.26 2.57 11.32
C ALA A 146 26.87 2.71 12.72
N ARG A 147 26.77 1.71 13.60
CA ARG A 147 27.34 1.80 14.97
C ARG A 147 28.70 1.15 15.13
N THR A 148 29.18 0.39 14.15
CA THR A 148 30.39 -0.41 14.31
C THR A 148 31.34 -0.18 13.13
N ALA A 149 32.38 0.63 13.39
CA ALA A 149 33.58 0.83 12.59
C ALA A 149 33.54 1.87 11.45
N GLY A 150 34.25 2.98 11.68
CA GLY A 150 34.59 4.01 10.70
C GLY A 150 35.58 3.58 9.60
N VAL A 151 35.45 2.37 9.06
CA VAL A 151 36.00 1.96 7.75
C VAL A 151 35.10 0.84 7.23
N LEU A 152 34.18 1.17 6.32
CA LEU A 152 33.48 0.16 5.51
C LEU A 152 34.55 -0.53 4.64
N LYS A 153 35.07 -1.67 5.11
CA LYS A 153 36.07 -2.45 4.36
C LYS A 153 35.38 -3.06 3.15
N ARG A 154 35.81 -2.67 1.94
CA ARG A 154 35.26 -3.08 0.63
C ARG A 154 35.24 -4.60 0.33
N LYS A 155 35.69 -5.48 1.23
CA LYS A 155 35.73 -6.94 0.99
C LYS A 155 34.79 -7.74 1.88
N GLY A 156 33.90 -8.51 1.25
CA GLY A 156 33.10 -9.58 1.85
C GLY A 156 31.90 -9.08 2.65
N ILE A 157 31.00 -8.33 2.00
CA ILE A 157 29.77 -7.80 2.61
C ILE A 157 28.74 -8.89 2.94
N PHE A 158 28.76 -10.02 2.23
CA PHE A 158 27.86 -11.15 2.47
C PHE A 158 28.67 -12.40 2.77
N LYS A 159 28.90 -12.70 4.05
CA LYS A 159 29.57 -13.95 4.46
C LYS A 159 28.56 -15.02 4.83
N ARG A 160 27.40 -14.63 5.36
CA ARG A 160 26.30 -15.53 5.74
C ARG A 160 25.01 -15.04 5.12
N ILE A 161 24.45 -15.85 4.23
CA ILE A 161 23.20 -15.57 3.52
C ILE A 161 22.12 -16.51 4.04
N LEU A 162 21.02 -15.95 4.52
CA LEU A 162 19.80 -16.69 4.79
C LEU A 162 18.91 -16.65 3.55
N ILE A 163 18.46 -17.80 3.07
CA ILE A 163 17.44 -17.90 2.03
C ILE A 163 16.18 -18.46 2.67
N GLY A 164 15.12 -17.66 2.72
CA GLY A 164 13.82 -18.13 3.21
C GLY A 164 13.07 -18.87 2.11
N CYS A 165 12.66 -20.09 2.39
CA CYS A 165 11.96 -20.95 1.45
C CYS A 165 10.57 -21.32 1.99
N ASP A 166 9.54 -21.11 1.17
CA ASP A 166 8.17 -21.59 1.43
C ASP A 166 7.62 -22.43 0.26
N PHE A 167 8.52 -22.86 -0.63
CA PHE A 167 8.25 -23.63 -1.85
C PHE A 167 7.34 -22.94 -2.88
N SER A 168 7.09 -21.64 -2.75
CA SER A 168 6.47 -20.83 -3.82
C SER A 168 7.44 -20.57 -4.98
N GLU A 169 6.93 -20.22 -6.16
CA GLU A 169 7.78 -19.85 -7.31
C GLU A 169 8.73 -18.69 -7.02
N ASP A 170 8.26 -17.67 -6.27
CA ASP A 170 9.07 -16.53 -5.85
C ASP A 170 10.19 -16.98 -4.88
N SER A 171 9.92 -17.94 -3.98
CA SER A 171 10.96 -18.50 -3.10
C SER A 171 11.98 -19.36 -3.84
N GLY A 172 11.56 -20.08 -4.91
CA GLY A 172 12.47 -20.79 -5.80
C GLY A 172 13.41 -19.83 -6.53
N LEU A 173 12.90 -18.70 -7.01
CA LEU A 173 13.74 -17.63 -7.56
C LEU A 173 14.64 -16.98 -6.50
N ALA A 174 14.13 -16.78 -5.28
CA ALA A 174 14.92 -16.28 -4.16
C ALA A 174 16.11 -17.20 -3.88
N PHE A 175 15.90 -18.51 -3.95
CA PHE A 175 16.96 -19.51 -3.88
C PHE A 175 17.99 -19.34 -5.01
N ASP A 176 17.56 -19.25 -6.27
CA ASP A 176 18.47 -19.04 -7.40
C ASP A 176 19.37 -17.79 -7.24
N TYR A 177 18.78 -16.67 -6.83
CA TYR A 177 19.53 -15.42 -6.61
C TYR A 177 20.45 -15.52 -5.40
N GLY A 178 19.99 -16.10 -4.29
CA GLY A 178 20.80 -16.30 -3.09
C GLY A 178 22.00 -17.22 -3.35
N LEU A 179 21.82 -18.30 -4.11
CA LEU A 179 22.90 -19.19 -4.53
C LEU A 179 23.89 -18.51 -5.47
N SER A 180 23.41 -17.64 -6.38
CA SER A 180 24.29 -16.90 -7.29
C SER A 180 25.14 -15.87 -6.54
N LEU A 181 24.55 -15.21 -5.53
CA LEU A 181 25.29 -14.32 -4.63
C LEU A 181 26.27 -15.09 -3.76
N SER A 182 25.90 -16.25 -3.22
CA SER A 182 26.82 -17.05 -2.41
C SER A 182 28.01 -17.56 -3.21
N GLN A 183 27.83 -17.86 -4.49
CA GLN A 183 28.92 -18.22 -5.40
C GLN A 183 29.89 -17.05 -5.63
N GLU A 184 29.37 -15.83 -5.86
CA GLU A 184 30.20 -14.64 -6.10
C GLU A 184 30.99 -14.24 -4.84
N PHE A 185 30.32 -14.21 -3.69
CA PHE A 185 30.90 -13.74 -2.43
C PHE A 185 31.52 -14.87 -1.58
N GLN A 186 31.48 -16.11 -2.06
CA GLN A 186 31.91 -17.31 -1.32
C GLN A 186 31.24 -17.41 0.07
N SER A 187 29.94 -17.14 0.11
CA SER A 187 29.16 -17.05 1.35
C SER A 187 28.69 -18.42 1.84
N ASN A 188 28.55 -18.55 3.16
CA ASN A 188 27.81 -19.65 3.78
C ASN A 188 26.30 -19.42 3.60
N VAL A 189 25.57 -20.46 3.19
CA VAL A 189 24.13 -20.38 2.95
C VAL A 189 23.35 -21.15 4.01
N HIS A 190 22.40 -20.46 4.63
CA HIS A 190 21.38 -21.05 5.49
C HIS A 190 20.05 -21.07 4.73
N LEU A 191 19.65 -22.25 4.23
CA LEU A 191 18.36 -22.45 3.58
C LEU A 191 17.32 -22.78 4.65
N VAL A 192 16.45 -21.82 4.95
CA VAL A 192 15.54 -21.91 6.10
C VAL A 192 14.09 -21.99 5.64
N HIS A 193 13.39 -23.01 6.09
CA HIS A 193 11.93 -23.10 6.01
C HIS A 193 11.35 -23.06 7.42
N VAL A 194 10.23 -22.35 7.57
CA VAL A 194 9.51 -22.26 8.83
C VAL A 194 8.17 -22.95 8.65
N VAL A 195 7.93 -24.00 9.44
CA VAL A 195 6.71 -24.79 9.39
C VAL A 195 5.64 -24.08 10.22
N GLU A 196 4.57 -23.63 9.56
CA GLU A 196 3.34 -23.16 10.23
C GLU A 196 2.33 -24.32 10.38
N SER A 197 1.44 -24.21 11.36
CA SER A 197 0.39 -25.21 11.60
C SER A 197 -0.59 -25.39 10.42
N THR A 198 -0.64 -24.43 9.50
CA THR A 198 -1.41 -24.49 8.24
C THR A 198 -0.72 -25.29 7.14
N ASP A 199 0.62 -25.34 7.09
CA ASP A 199 1.37 -26.10 6.08
C ASP A 199 1.08 -27.61 6.15
N TYR A 200 0.78 -28.09 7.36
CA TYR A 200 0.34 -29.46 7.61
C TYR A 200 -0.97 -29.79 6.88
N LYS A 201 -1.93 -28.86 6.80
CA LYS A 201 -3.22 -29.09 6.13
C LYS A 201 -3.08 -29.02 4.61
N ASP A 202 -2.36 -28.03 4.11
CA ASP A 202 -2.19 -27.83 2.66
C ASP A 202 -1.40 -28.98 2.02
N MET A 203 -0.39 -29.56 2.70
CA MET A 203 0.33 -30.73 2.19
C MET A 203 -0.52 -32.00 2.19
N ILE A 204 -1.38 -32.20 3.19
CA ILE A 204 -2.31 -33.34 3.25
C ILE A 204 -3.31 -33.26 2.08
N GLU A 205 -3.80 -32.06 1.73
CA GLU A 205 -4.75 -31.88 0.63
C GLU A 205 -4.13 -31.90 -0.77
N LEU A 206 -2.94 -31.31 -0.96
CA LEU A 206 -2.34 -31.13 -2.29
C LEU A 206 -1.63 -32.37 -2.84
N GLU A 207 -0.98 -33.17 -1.99
CA GLU A 207 -0.08 -34.23 -2.46
C GLU A 207 -0.70 -35.65 -2.39
N LYS A 208 -1.96 -35.80 -1.94
CA LYS A 208 -2.63 -37.11 -1.76
C LYS A 208 -1.69 -38.15 -1.12
N LEU A 209 -0.84 -37.71 -0.21
CA LEU A 209 0.18 -38.54 0.37
C LEU A 209 -0.48 -39.44 1.42
N ASP A 210 -0.34 -40.76 1.26
CA ASP A 210 -0.58 -41.78 2.30
C ASP A 210 0.48 -41.66 3.43
N ILE A 211 0.79 -40.43 3.84
CA ILE A 211 1.65 -40.19 5.00
C ILE A 211 0.77 -40.44 6.22
N ALA A 212 1.02 -41.59 6.85
CA ALA A 212 0.56 -41.88 8.19
C ALA A 212 0.70 -40.63 9.06
N THR A 213 -0.40 -40.28 9.73
CA THR A 213 -0.65 -39.09 10.56
C THR A 213 0.28 -39.01 11.78
N ASP A 214 1.59 -38.93 11.55
CA ASP A 214 2.61 -38.63 12.54
C ASP A 214 3.46 -37.45 12.07
N ASN A 215 3.63 -36.47 12.96
CA ASN A 215 4.34 -35.21 12.71
C ASN A 215 5.80 -35.44 12.26
N GLY A 216 6.40 -36.59 12.58
CA GLY A 216 7.74 -36.98 12.12
C GLY A 216 7.86 -37.18 10.61
N GLY A 217 6.82 -37.69 9.95
CA GLY A 217 6.85 -37.99 8.51
C GLY A 217 6.86 -36.72 7.64
N ILE A 218 6.02 -35.74 7.99
CA ILE A 218 5.91 -34.45 7.29
C ILE A 218 7.22 -33.66 7.43
N ARG A 219 7.78 -33.61 8.64
CA ARG A 219 9.05 -32.91 8.88
C ARG A 219 10.20 -33.52 8.08
N GLN A 220 10.25 -34.85 7.96
CA GLN A 220 11.24 -35.53 7.15
C GLN A 220 11.07 -35.23 5.66
N ALA A 221 9.83 -35.24 5.15
CA ALA A 221 9.53 -34.91 3.76
C ALA A 221 9.96 -33.47 3.39
N LEU A 222 9.64 -32.50 4.26
CA LEU A 222 10.05 -31.10 4.10
C LEU A 222 11.57 -30.95 4.12
N LYS A 223 12.26 -31.70 5.00
CA LYS A 223 13.73 -31.69 5.08
C LYS A 223 14.35 -32.22 3.79
N THR A 224 13.86 -33.34 3.28
CA THR A 224 14.31 -33.92 2.00
C THR A 224 14.08 -32.92 0.88
N ARG A 225 12.89 -32.31 0.80
CA ARG A 225 12.57 -31.31 -0.23
C ARG A 225 13.51 -30.11 -0.22
N LEU A 226 13.92 -29.61 0.96
CA LEU A 226 14.91 -28.53 1.04
C LEU A 226 16.30 -28.97 0.57
N LEU A 227 16.71 -30.21 0.90
CA LEU A 227 17.99 -30.76 0.45
C LEU A 227 18.01 -30.93 -1.07
N ASP A 228 16.91 -31.41 -1.65
CA ASP A 228 16.76 -31.62 -3.10
C ASP A 228 16.79 -30.31 -3.91
N MET A 229 16.52 -29.17 -3.27
CA MET A 229 16.69 -27.86 -3.92
C MET A 229 18.16 -27.50 -4.14
N VAL A 230 19.08 -28.04 -3.35
CA VAL A 230 20.50 -27.71 -3.40
C VAL A 230 21.17 -28.50 -4.53
N PRO A 231 21.72 -27.84 -5.57
CA PRO A 231 22.46 -28.53 -6.61
C PRO A 231 23.67 -29.28 -6.02
N GLY A 232 23.93 -30.50 -6.47
CA GLY A 232 25.05 -31.30 -5.93
C GLY A 232 26.43 -30.63 -6.05
N GLU A 233 26.60 -29.80 -7.09
CA GLU A 233 27.80 -28.99 -7.34
C GLU A 233 27.96 -27.81 -6.36
N ALA A 234 26.88 -27.36 -5.68
CA ALA A 234 26.94 -26.20 -4.80
C ALA A 234 27.91 -26.34 -3.62
N GLY A 235 28.19 -27.59 -3.20
CA GLY A 235 29.16 -27.90 -2.15
C GLY A 235 30.61 -27.57 -2.52
N ASP A 236 30.92 -27.36 -3.81
CA ASP A 236 32.27 -27.04 -4.27
C ASP A 236 32.66 -25.58 -4.00
N TRP A 237 31.69 -24.68 -3.82
CA TRP A 237 31.94 -23.23 -3.67
C TRP A 237 31.24 -22.56 -2.47
N CYS A 238 30.35 -23.26 -1.76
CA CYS A 238 29.77 -22.71 -0.53
C CYS A 238 29.32 -23.79 0.44
N SER A 239 29.37 -23.49 1.74
CA SER A 239 28.80 -24.37 2.77
C SER A 239 27.30 -24.14 2.86
N PHE A 240 26.51 -25.22 2.77
CA PHE A 240 25.06 -25.18 2.86
C PHE A 240 24.55 -25.83 4.15
N THR A 241 23.66 -25.12 4.85
CA THR A 241 22.92 -25.66 6.00
C THR A 241 21.43 -25.52 5.75
N SER A 242 20.71 -26.64 5.68
CA SER A 242 19.24 -26.65 5.61
C SER A 242 18.63 -26.70 7.01
N VAL A 243 17.75 -25.74 7.32
CA VAL A 243 17.16 -25.57 8.65
C VAL A 243 15.63 -25.59 8.54
N LEU A 244 15.00 -26.38 9.42
CA LEU A 244 13.56 -26.37 9.64
C LEU A 244 13.27 -25.77 11.01
N LEU A 245 12.58 -24.63 11.01
CA LEU A 245 12.08 -23.97 12.21
C LEU A 245 10.57 -24.23 12.33
N GLU A 246 10.03 -24.09 13.54
CA GLU A 246 8.59 -24.22 13.80
C GLU A 246 8.11 -22.94 14.47
N GLY A 247 7.07 -22.32 13.93
CA GLY A 247 6.56 -21.06 14.46
C GLY A 247 6.09 -20.12 13.37
N LYS A 248 6.08 -18.82 13.66
CA LYS A 248 5.69 -17.78 12.68
C LYS A 248 6.90 -17.41 11.83
N PRO A 249 6.85 -17.48 10.49
CA PRO A 249 8.01 -17.32 9.61
C PRO A 249 8.79 -16.03 9.88
N TYR A 250 8.12 -14.89 9.99
CA TYR A 250 8.80 -13.63 10.28
C TYR A 250 9.55 -13.66 11.63
N ASP A 251 8.94 -14.20 12.69
CA ASP A 251 9.52 -14.19 14.04
C ASP A 251 10.75 -15.11 14.08
N GLU A 252 10.60 -16.33 13.55
CA GLU A 252 11.65 -17.36 13.49
C GLU A 252 12.81 -16.94 12.58
N LEU A 253 12.53 -16.45 11.36
CA LEU A 253 13.58 -15.99 10.45
C LEU A 253 14.32 -14.77 11.03
N SER A 254 13.61 -13.85 11.69
CA SER A 254 14.24 -12.70 12.35
C SER A 254 15.13 -13.11 13.52
N GLN A 255 14.70 -14.10 14.29
CA GLN A 255 15.47 -14.64 15.41
C GLN A 255 16.72 -15.37 14.90
N PHE A 256 16.54 -16.30 13.97
CA PHE A 256 17.65 -17.03 13.35
C PHE A 256 18.66 -16.07 12.71
N ALA A 257 18.19 -15.03 12.00
CA ALA A 257 19.08 -14.04 11.40
C ALA A 257 19.95 -13.30 12.43
N ARG A 258 19.44 -13.07 13.64
CA ARG A 258 20.22 -12.47 14.74
C ARG A 258 21.19 -13.46 15.36
N ASP A 259 20.71 -14.66 15.66
CA ASP A 259 21.47 -15.67 16.40
C ASP A 259 22.67 -16.18 15.57
N GLU A 260 22.47 -16.35 14.26
CA GLU A 260 23.50 -16.80 13.33
C GLU A 260 24.31 -15.66 12.69
N ASN A 261 24.07 -14.41 13.11
CA ASN A 261 24.73 -13.21 12.55
C ASN A 261 24.67 -13.16 11.01
N ILE A 262 23.46 -13.28 10.46
CA ILE A 262 23.22 -13.24 9.02
C ILE A 262 23.48 -11.83 8.47
N ASP A 263 24.24 -11.76 7.37
CA ASP A 263 24.58 -10.51 6.68
C ASP A 263 23.51 -10.13 5.64
N LEU A 264 22.86 -11.12 5.03
CA LEU A 264 21.80 -10.91 4.03
C LEU A 264 20.69 -11.93 4.16
N VAL A 265 19.44 -11.45 4.13
CA VAL A 265 18.26 -12.30 3.99
C VAL A 265 17.71 -12.18 2.58
N VAL A 266 17.48 -13.31 1.90
CA VAL A 266 16.89 -13.38 0.56
C VAL A 266 15.50 -14.01 0.66
N LEU A 267 14.48 -13.32 0.16
CA LEU A 267 13.09 -13.74 0.25
C LEU A 267 12.34 -13.53 -1.06
N GLY A 268 11.40 -14.43 -1.33
CA GLY A 268 10.32 -14.17 -2.28
C GLY A 268 9.45 -13.01 -1.80
N VAL A 269 9.08 -12.11 -2.71
CA VAL A 269 8.14 -11.02 -2.44
C VAL A 269 6.76 -11.59 -2.14
N ARG A 270 6.40 -12.72 -2.74
CA ARG A 270 5.18 -13.48 -2.48
C ARG A 270 5.50 -14.83 -1.86
N GLY A 271 4.50 -15.37 -1.17
CA GLY A 271 4.58 -16.69 -0.59
C GLY A 271 3.46 -17.62 -1.03
N ARG A 272 3.49 -18.85 -0.54
CA ARG A 272 2.60 -19.96 -0.95
C ARG A 272 1.12 -19.67 -0.74
N SER A 273 0.76 -18.98 0.33
CA SER A 273 -0.63 -18.62 0.67
C SER A 273 -1.18 -17.42 -0.11
N VAL A 274 -0.40 -16.84 -1.03
CA VAL A 274 -0.79 -15.66 -1.81
C VAL A 274 -1.29 -16.12 -3.20
N MET A 275 -2.58 -16.45 -3.30
CA MET A 275 -3.22 -16.90 -4.56
C MET A 275 -3.41 -15.77 -5.60
N GLU A 276 -3.08 -14.52 -5.27
CA GLU A 276 -3.36 -13.35 -6.11
C GLU A 276 -2.10 -12.59 -6.56
N THR A 277 -2.10 -12.16 -7.83
CA THR A 277 -0.93 -11.60 -8.53
C THR A 277 -0.53 -10.16 -8.13
N LEU A 278 -1.05 -9.62 -7.02
CA LEU A 278 -0.86 -8.22 -6.60
C LEU A 278 -0.49 -8.04 -5.11
N PHE A 279 -0.60 -9.06 -4.26
CA PHE A 279 -0.27 -8.94 -2.84
C PHE A 279 1.22 -9.14 -2.54
N LEU A 280 1.67 -8.47 -1.48
CA LEU A 280 2.99 -8.62 -0.86
C LEU A 280 2.89 -9.69 0.23
N GLY A 281 3.82 -10.66 0.24
CA GLY A 281 3.89 -11.69 1.25
C GLY A 281 4.09 -11.09 2.65
N SER A 282 3.32 -11.60 3.62
CA SER A 282 3.33 -11.11 5.00
C SER A 282 4.70 -11.24 5.67
N THR A 283 5.46 -12.30 5.35
CA THR A 283 6.83 -12.52 5.83
C THR A 283 7.79 -11.47 5.27
N ALA A 284 7.78 -11.24 3.95
CA ALA A 284 8.64 -10.25 3.30
C ALA A 284 8.38 -8.82 3.82
N ASP A 285 7.12 -8.39 3.93
CA ASP A 285 6.76 -7.07 4.49
C ASP A 285 7.30 -6.88 5.92
N ARG A 286 7.08 -7.87 6.79
CA ARG A 286 7.49 -7.78 8.20
C ARG A 286 9.01 -7.82 8.35
N MET A 287 9.70 -8.66 7.57
CA MET A 287 11.17 -8.70 7.56
C MET A 287 11.74 -7.35 7.14
N VAL A 288 11.22 -6.73 6.08
CA VAL A 288 11.67 -5.42 5.61
C VAL A 288 11.46 -4.33 6.66
N ARG A 289 10.41 -4.44 7.48
CA ARG A 289 10.15 -3.48 8.57
C ARG A 289 11.07 -3.68 9.78
N LYS A 290 11.38 -4.92 10.16
CA LYS A 290 11.91 -5.23 11.50
C LYS A 290 13.23 -5.98 11.53
N ALA A 291 13.66 -6.62 10.44
CA ALA A 291 14.95 -7.30 10.39
C ALA A 291 16.10 -6.31 10.54
N SER A 292 17.18 -6.76 11.18
CA SER A 292 18.37 -5.96 11.47
C SER A 292 19.41 -5.93 10.35
N CYS A 293 19.32 -6.85 9.38
CA CYS A 293 20.23 -6.98 8.25
C CYS A 293 19.53 -6.58 6.92
N PRO A 294 20.30 -6.28 5.87
CA PRO A 294 19.79 -6.12 4.51
C PRO A 294 18.88 -7.27 4.08
N ILE A 295 17.88 -6.93 3.25
CA ILE A 295 16.95 -7.90 2.68
C ILE A 295 16.90 -7.75 1.18
N LEU A 296 17.22 -8.83 0.46
CA LEU A 296 17.02 -8.94 -0.98
C LEU A 296 15.66 -9.57 -1.25
N LEU A 297 14.81 -8.81 -1.93
CA LEU A 297 13.47 -9.20 -2.30
C LEU A 297 13.43 -9.62 -3.77
N ILE A 298 12.92 -10.82 -4.03
CA ILE A 298 12.88 -11.42 -5.35
C ILE A 298 11.43 -11.68 -5.78
N ARG A 299 11.12 -11.34 -7.02
CA ARG A 299 9.80 -11.54 -7.61
C ARG A 299 9.95 -12.12 -9.01
N GLN A 300 9.05 -13.01 -9.39
CA GLN A 300 8.97 -13.51 -10.76
C GLN A 300 8.48 -12.41 -11.71
N LYS A 301 9.21 -12.20 -12.82
CA LYS A 301 8.75 -11.36 -13.94
C LYS A 301 7.47 -11.94 -14.55
N ARG A 302 6.47 -11.11 -14.82
CA ARG A 302 5.22 -11.57 -15.45
C ARG A 302 5.52 -12.19 -16.83
N LYS A 303 5.00 -13.39 -17.09
CA LYS A 303 4.94 -13.93 -18.45
C LYS A 303 4.04 -13.01 -19.28
N GLU A 304 4.60 -12.31 -20.27
CA GLU A 304 3.82 -11.53 -21.22
C GLU A 304 2.82 -12.46 -21.93
N LYS A 305 1.52 -12.16 -21.85
CA LYS A 305 0.55 -12.85 -22.71
C LYS A 305 0.82 -12.45 -24.16
N PRO A 306 0.90 -13.41 -25.10
CA PRO A 306 1.12 -13.09 -26.51
C PRO A 306 0.03 -12.15 -27.01
N LYS A 307 0.43 -10.99 -27.54
CA LYS A 307 -0.48 -10.03 -28.17
C LYS A 307 -1.15 -10.73 -29.35
N LYS A 308 -2.47 -10.96 -29.27
CA LYS A 308 -3.25 -11.43 -30.41
C LYS A 308 -3.15 -10.38 -31.53
N SER A 309 -2.70 -10.83 -32.69
CA SER A 309 -2.52 -10.02 -33.90
C SER A 309 -3.83 -9.32 -34.29
N ALA A 310 -3.75 -8.00 -34.43
CA ALA A 310 -4.82 -7.19 -34.98
C ALA A 310 -4.85 -7.37 -36.51
N THR A 311 -5.90 -8.03 -37.01
CA THR A 311 -6.29 -7.95 -38.42
C THR A 311 -7.80 -7.78 -38.52
N SER A 312 -8.17 -6.60 -39.05
CA SER A 312 -9.38 -6.29 -39.82
C SER A 312 -10.75 -6.55 -39.16
N ARG A 313 -11.43 -5.46 -38.78
CA ARG A 313 -12.73 -5.12 -39.38
C ARG A 313 -13.09 -3.65 -39.17
N THR A 314 -13.55 -3.08 -40.26
CA THR A 314 -13.77 -1.68 -40.59
C THR A 314 -15.11 -1.16 -40.08
N ARG A 315 -15.13 0.13 -39.67
CA ARG A 315 -16.24 1.11 -39.60
C ARG A 315 -17.68 0.60 -39.36
N ALA A 316 -18.21 0.96 -38.20
CA ALA A 316 -19.47 1.70 -38.10
C ALA A 316 -19.35 2.66 -36.89
N ALA A 317 -19.61 3.93 -37.13
CA ALA A 317 -19.68 4.95 -36.10
C ALA A 317 -21.11 5.00 -35.57
N GLU A 318 -21.29 5.01 -34.24
CA GLU A 318 -22.31 5.77 -33.50
C GLU A 318 -22.24 5.46 -31.99
N SER A 319 -22.24 6.55 -31.21
CA SER A 319 -22.67 6.74 -29.80
C SER A 319 -22.23 5.78 -28.67
N GLY A 320 -21.65 6.39 -27.62
CA GLY A 320 -21.50 5.81 -26.28
C GLY A 320 -20.17 5.09 -26.07
N GLN A 321 -19.16 5.81 -25.59
CA GLN A 321 -17.87 5.21 -25.25
C GLN A 321 -17.97 4.46 -23.90
N GLN A 322 -18.60 3.28 -23.93
CA GLN A 322 -18.57 2.31 -22.84
C GLN A 322 -17.17 1.69 -22.82
N ILE A 323 -16.28 2.24 -21.99
CA ILE A 323 -14.98 1.62 -21.71
C ILE A 323 -15.26 0.36 -20.88
N ASN A 324 -15.19 -0.78 -21.56
CA ASN A 324 -15.44 -2.11 -21.05
C ASN A 324 -14.73 -2.35 -19.71
N THR A 325 -15.51 -2.47 -18.63
CA THR A 325 -15.05 -2.82 -17.29
C THR A 325 -14.78 -4.33 -17.22
N ASN A 326 -13.65 -4.72 -16.62
CA ASN A 326 -13.46 -6.11 -16.20
C ASN A 326 -14.63 -6.48 -15.26
N LYS A 327 -15.48 -7.44 -15.65
CA LYS A 327 -16.43 -8.10 -14.72
C LYS A 327 -15.64 -8.56 -13.48
N GLY A 328 -15.99 -8.04 -12.30
CA GLY A 328 -15.33 -8.35 -11.02
C GLY A 328 -14.51 -7.22 -10.37
N SER A 329 -14.49 -6.02 -10.95
CA SER A 329 -13.83 -4.84 -10.35
C SER A 329 -14.51 -4.35 -9.07
N PHE A 330 -13.75 -3.78 -8.12
CA PHE A 330 -14.22 -3.15 -6.86
C PHE A 330 -15.04 -1.88 -7.08
N PHE A 331 -14.77 -1.16 -8.17
CA PHE A 331 -15.53 0.01 -8.60
C PHE A 331 -15.58 0.09 -10.13
N SER A 332 -16.50 0.90 -10.65
CA SER A 332 -16.58 1.26 -12.07
C SER A 332 -16.47 2.77 -12.22
N VAL A 333 -15.93 3.23 -13.36
CA VAL A 333 -15.92 4.65 -13.71
C VAL A 333 -16.32 4.82 -15.16
N ARG A 334 -17.28 5.70 -15.38
CA ARG A 334 -17.65 6.21 -16.70
C ARG A 334 -17.54 7.73 -16.72
N ILE A 335 -17.40 8.29 -17.92
CA ILE A 335 -17.36 9.75 -18.12
C ILE A 335 -18.56 10.09 -18.99
N GLU A 336 -19.38 11.02 -18.52
CA GLU A 336 -20.51 11.59 -19.24
C GLU A 336 -20.23 13.08 -19.44
N GLU A 337 -19.95 13.47 -20.68
CA GLU A 337 -19.49 14.81 -21.04
C GLU A 337 -18.29 15.27 -20.21
N ASN A 338 -18.50 16.10 -19.18
CA ASN A 338 -17.49 16.62 -18.28
C ASN A 338 -17.67 16.16 -16.82
N ILE A 339 -18.42 15.09 -16.61
CA ILE A 339 -18.71 14.51 -15.30
C ILE A 339 -18.12 13.09 -15.25
N ALA A 340 -17.30 12.82 -14.25
CA ALA A 340 -16.89 11.45 -13.95
C ALA A 340 -17.90 10.81 -12.99
N VAL A 341 -18.43 9.64 -13.33
CA VAL A 341 -19.31 8.87 -12.45
C VAL A 341 -18.57 7.63 -11.99
N LEU A 342 -18.26 7.57 -10.69
CA LEU A 342 -17.61 6.46 -10.02
C LEU A 342 -18.64 5.71 -9.17
N LYS A 343 -18.91 4.45 -9.48
CA LYS A 343 -19.84 3.60 -8.71
C LYS A 343 -19.10 2.44 -8.06
N PHE A 344 -19.27 2.28 -6.75
CA PHE A 344 -18.78 1.10 -6.04
C PHE A 344 -19.63 -0.13 -6.38
N THR A 345 -18.99 -1.24 -6.69
CA THR A 345 -19.66 -2.49 -7.09
C THR A 345 -19.55 -3.57 -6.02
N GLN A 346 -18.79 -3.32 -4.96
CA GLN A 346 -18.59 -4.16 -3.79
C GLN A 346 -18.46 -3.29 -2.54
N ASN A 347 -18.45 -3.93 -1.36
CA ASN A 347 -18.36 -3.27 -0.07
C ASN A 347 -17.00 -2.54 0.12
N LEU A 348 -17.05 -1.22 0.32
CA LEU A 348 -15.85 -0.38 0.47
C LEU A 348 -15.06 -0.67 1.75
N LEU A 349 -15.66 -1.16 2.83
CA LEU A 349 -14.94 -1.46 4.07
C LEU A 349 -14.24 -2.80 4.05
N LEU A 350 -14.84 -3.83 3.45
CA LEU A 350 -14.19 -5.13 3.30
C LEU A 350 -13.03 -5.04 2.30
N HIS A 351 -13.19 -4.29 1.20
CA HIS A 351 -12.20 -4.20 0.12
C HIS A 351 -11.31 -2.96 0.16
N GLY A 352 -11.65 -1.90 0.90
CA GLY A 352 -10.80 -0.71 1.05
C GLY A 352 -9.57 -0.93 1.95
N THR A 353 -9.52 -2.08 2.63
CA THR A 353 -8.35 -2.58 3.34
C THR A 353 -7.39 -3.36 2.43
N ASP A 354 -7.89 -3.84 1.28
CA ASP A 354 -7.04 -4.31 0.20
C ASP A 354 -6.35 -3.12 -0.44
N LEU A 355 -5.04 -3.09 -0.24
CA LEU A 355 -4.20 -2.01 -0.71
C LEU A 355 -4.20 -1.88 -2.25
N THR A 356 -4.43 -2.97 -2.96
CA THR A 356 -4.48 -3.02 -4.43
C THR A 356 -5.73 -2.33 -4.95
N ALA A 357 -6.90 -2.69 -4.42
CA ALA A 357 -8.16 -2.02 -4.71
C ALA A 357 -8.08 -0.52 -4.39
N ARG A 358 -7.46 -0.17 -3.25
CA ARG A 358 -7.24 1.21 -2.82
C ARG A 358 -6.29 1.98 -3.74
N GLU A 359 -5.15 1.43 -4.12
CA GLU A 359 -4.21 2.07 -5.05
C GLU A 359 -4.85 2.27 -6.43
N SER A 360 -5.59 1.27 -6.93
CA SER A 360 -6.36 1.37 -8.17
C SER A 360 -7.37 2.53 -8.12
N LEU A 361 -8.14 2.62 -7.03
CA LEU A 361 -9.08 3.72 -6.80
C LEU A 361 -8.38 5.07 -6.75
N PHE A 362 -7.28 5.18 -5.99
CA PHE A 362 -6.55 6.44 -5.81
C PHE A 362 -5.91 6.89 -7.13
N ASN A 363 -5.33 5.98 -7.90
CA ASN A 363 -4.77 6.29 -9.22
C ASN A 363 -5.86 6.75 -10.18
N ARG A 364 -7.06 6.15 -10.12
CA ARG A 364 -8.17 6.58 -10.97
C ARG A 364 -8.68 7.97 -10.60
N LEU A 365 -8.79 8.25 -9.30
CA LEU A 365 -9.11 9.59 -8.79
C LEU A 365 -8.05 10.63 -9.19
N ASP A 366 -6.75 10.31 -9.09
CA ASP A 366 -5.69 11.24 -9.52
C ASP A 366 -5.84 11.60 -11.01
N ARG A 367 -6.08 10.59 -11.88
CA ARG A 367 -6.31 10.83 -13.32
C ARG A 367 -7.53 11.69 -13.60
N ILE A 368 -8.63 11.48 -12.88
CA ILE A 368 -9.85 12.30 -13.01
C ILE A 368 -9.58 13.74 -12.56
N SER A 369 -8.78 13.92 -11.51
CA SER A 369 -8.42 15.25 -11.01
C SER A 369 -7.52 16.01 -11.98
N GLU A 370 -6.59 15.31 -12.65
CA GLU A 370 -5.65 15.89 -13.64
C GLU A 370 -6.32 16.22 -14.99
N ASP A 371 -7.43 15.54 -15.32
CA ASP A 371 -8.16 15.81 -16.55
C ASP A 371 -8.97 17.11 -16.45
N HIS A 372 -8.59 18.12 -17.24
CA HIS A 372 -9.22 19.45 -17.22
C HIS A 372 -10.57 19.46 -17.96
N SER A 373 -10.85 18.46 -18.79
CA SER A 373 -12.17 18.30 -19.42
C SER A 373 -13.23 17.96 -18.37
N ILE A 374 -12.85 17.24 -17.30
CA ILE A 374 -13.75 16.86 -16.22
C ILE A 374 -13.87 18.01 -15.19
N LYS A 375 -15.10 18.38 -14.83
CA LYS A 375 -15.42 19.47 -13.89
C LYS A 375 -15.89 18.95 -12.53
N SER A 376 -16.59 17.83 -12.52
CA SER A 376 -17.17 17.23 -11.32
C SER A 376 -17.01 15.71 -11.29
N LEU A 377 -17.03 15.16 -10.09
CA LEU A 377 -17.00 13.74 -9.79
C LEU A 377 -18.27 13.38 -9.02
N VAL A 378 -19.03 12.42 -9.52
CA VAL A 378 -20.12 11.77 -8.79
C VAL A 378 -19.59 10.45 -8.23
N ILE A 379 -19.74 10.25 -6.92
CA ILE A 379 -19.41 8.99 -6.24
C ILE A 379 -20.71 8.35 -5.79
N ILE A 380 -20.97 7.12 -6.25
CA ILE A 380 -22.18 6.36 -5.93
C ILE A 380 -21.79 5.18 -5.04
N GLY A 381 -22.46 5.05 -3.91
CA GLY A 381 -22.32 3.91 -3.01
C GLY A 381 -22.67 2.57 -3.67
N SER A 382 -22.26 1.47 -3.03
CA SER A 382 -22.56 0.13 -3.54
C SER A 382 -23.99 -0.29 -3.24
N ASP A 383 -24.60 -1.08 -4.13
CA ASP A 383 -25.91 -1.68 -3.88
C ASP A 383 -25.83 -2.90 -2.92
N CYS A 384 -24.62 -3.43 -2.69
CA CYS A 384 -24.37 -4.62 -1.84
C CYS A 384 -24.13 -4.26 -0.37
N LYS A 385 -25.11 -3.61 0.27
CA LYS A 385 -24.98 -3.17 1.66
C LYS A 385 -25.79 -4.00 2.63
N THR A 386 -25.18 -4.37 3.76
CA THR A 386 -25.83 -5.08 4.86
C THR A 386 -26.01 -4.21 6.11
N GLY A 387 -25.59 -2.93 6.05
CA GLY A 387 -25.79 -1.98 7.14
C GLY A 387 -25.03 -2.39 8.38
N ARG A 388 -25.74 -2.57 9.50
CA ARG A 388 -25.18 -2.89 10.82
C ARG A 388 -24.18 -4.05 10.79
N ASP A 389 -24.47 -5.10 10.02
CA ASP A 389 -23.64 -6.30 9.94
C ASP A 389 -22.24 -5.97 9.43
N GLU A 390 -22.10 -5.01 8.51
CA GLU A 390 -20.78 -4.57 8.02
C GLU A 390 -19.94 -3.91 9.10
N TYR A 391 -20.58 -3.11 9.96
CA TYR A 391 -19.90 -2.43 11.06
C TYR A 391 -19.47 -3.44 12.13
N VAL A 392 -20.34 -4.41 12.41
CA VAL A 392 -20.06 -5.54 13.32
C VAL A 392 -18.95 -6.41 12.75
N ASP A 393 -18.95 -6.71 11.46
CA ASP A 393 -17.91 -7.50 10.81
C ASP A 393 -16.56 -6.76 10.82
N PHE A 394 -16.57 -5.44 10.55
CA PHE A 394 -15.38 -4.61 10.59
C PHE A 394 -14.71 -4.61 11.98
N PHE A 395 -15.46 -4.27 13.04
CA PHE A 395 -14.91 -4.27 14.40
C PHE A 395 -14.77 -5.67 14.99
N GLY A 396 -15.63 -6.61 14.60
CA GLY A 396 -15.57 -8.01 14.99
C GLY A 396 -14.31 -8.69 14.46
N HIS A 397 -13.91 -8.39 13.21
CA HIS A 397 -12.61 -8.81 12.70
C HIS A 397 -11.49 -8.22 13.56
N ILE A 398 -11.51 -6.92 13.84
CA ILE A 398 -10.48 -6.26 14.68
C ILE A 398 -10.38 -6.86 16.09
N LEU A 399 -11.52 -7.20 16.71
CA LEU A 399 -11.60 -7.70 18.09
C LEU A 399 -11.37 -9.22 18.22
N ASN A 400 -11.72 -10.01 17.19
CA ASN A 400 -11.48 -11.47 17.17
C ASN A 400 -10.07 -11.83 16.72
N SER A 401 -9.50 -11.02 15.84
CA SER A 401 -8.14 -11.25 15.39
C SER A 401 -7.18 -10.82 16.50
N LYS A 402 -6.15 -11.63 16.76
CA LYS A 402 -4.99 -11.21 17.57
C LYS A 402 -4.15 -10.20 16.79
N LEU A 403 -4.78 -9.22 16.13
CA LEU A 403 -4.08 -8.16 15.44
C LEU A 403 -3.32 -7.35 16.48
N ASP A 404 -2.04 -7.14 16.21
CA ASP A 404 -1.24 -6.23 17.01
C ASP A 404 -1.77 -4.80 16.82
N ALA A 405 -1.52 -3.92 17.80
CA ALA A 405 -1.95 -2.51 17.73
C ALA A 405 -1.54 -1.83 16.41
N ASN A 406 -0.41 -2.25 15.81
CA ASN A 406 0.06 -1.73 14.53
C ASN A 406 -0.87 -2.05 13.36
N SER A 407 -1.51 -3.23 13.35
CA SER A 407 -2.41 -3.61 12.27
C SER A 407 -3.75 -2.87 12.36
N ILE A 408 -4.23 -2.61 13.57
CA ILE A 408 -5.39 -1.75 13.80
C ILE A 408 -5.07 -0.32 13.37
N HIS A 409 -3.89 0.21 13.75
CA HIS A 409 -3.41 1.51 13.26
C HIS A 409 -3.38 1.60 11.73
N ARG A 410 -2.89 0.57 11.03
CA ARG A 410 -2.85 0.55 9.55
C ARG A 410 -4.25 0.63 8.95
N LEU A 411 -5.20 -0.10 9.51
CA LEU A 411 -6.59 -0.10 9.08
C LEU A 411 -7.22 1.30 9.24
N LEU A 412 -7.09 1.89 10.42
CA LEU A 412 -7.61 3.23 10.70
C LEU A 412 -6.97 4.29 9.78
N ASN A 413 -5.64 4.21 9.59
CA ASN A 413 -4.92 5.09 8.67
C ASN A 413 -5.38 4.94 7.22
N SER A 414 -5.83 3.76 6.79
CA SER A 414 -6.36 3.57 5.42
C SER A 414 -7.59 4.44 5.18
N VAL A 415 -8.49 4.48 6.16
CA VAL A 415 -9.68 5.34 6.15
C VAL A 415 -9.28 6.82 6.14
N ASP A 416 -8.28 7.21 6.95
CA ASP A 416 -7.80 8.59 7.00
C ASP A 416 -7.27 9.08 5.66
N GLN A 417 -6.49 8.24 4.97
CA GLN A 417 -5.94 8.61 3.66
C GLN A 417 -7.05 8.84 2.63
N PHE A 418 -8.15 8.09 2.71
CA PHE A 418 -9.30 8.32 1.82
C PHE A 418 -9.98 9.65 2.12
N LEU A 419 -10.26 9.94 3.40
CA LEU A 419 -10.87 11.20 3.85
C LEU A 419 -10.03 12.43 3.46
N LEU A 420 -8.73 12.37 3.74
CA LEU A 420 -7.78 13.42 3.39
C LEU A 420 -7.73 13.65 1.88
N LYS A 421 -7.83 12.58 1.08
CA LYS A 421 -7.87 12.69 -0.39
C LYS A 421 -9.17 13.32 -0.88
N MET A 422 -10.32 12.94 -0.33
CA MET A 422 -11.63 13.52 -0.69
C MET A 422 -11.69 15.01 -0.33
N GLN A 423 -11.29 15.37 0.88
CA GLN A 423 -11.21 16.77 1.34
C GLN A 423 -10.28 17.61 0.46
N ALA A 424 -9.15 17.04 0.04
CA ALA A 424 -8.16 17.74 -0.78
C ALA A 424 -8.45 17.70 -2.29
N TYR A 425 -9.50 17.00 -2.73
CA TYR A 425 -9.77 16.74 -4.14
C TYR A 425 -10.12 18.02 -4.90
N ASP A 426 -9.48 18.29 -6.04
CA ASP A 426 -9.55 19.60 -6.71
C ASP A 426 -10.81 19.81 -7.58
N LYS A 427 -11.64 18.78 -7.74
CA LYS A 427 -12.94 18.84 -8.45
C LYS A 427 -14.09 18.87 -7.45
N ILE A 428 -15.26 19.36 -7.88
CA ILE A 428 -16.49 19.25 -7.10
C ILE A 428 -16.90 17.77 -7.02
N VAL A 429 -17.15 17.28 -5.81
CA VAL A 429 -17.51 15.89 -5.50
C VAL A 429 -18.94 15.83 -4.97
N VAL A 430 -19.81 15.17 -5.72
CA VAL A 430 -21.19 14.87 -5.32
C VAL A 430 -21.23 13.40 -4.89
N HIS A 431 -21.52 13.15 -3.62
CA HIS A 431 -21.78 11.80 -3.14
C HIS A 431 -23.25 11.46 -3.29
N ALA A 432 -23.54 10.27 -3.79
CA ALA A 432 -24.89 9.74 -3.93
C ALA A 432 -25.02 8.38 -3.25
N ASP A 433 -26.09 8.20 -2.47
CA ASP A 433 -26.28 6.95 -1.75
C ASP A 433 -27.73 6.53 -1.48
N CYS A 434 -27.94 5.23 -1.29
CA CYS A 434 -29.24 4.63 -0.98
C CYS A 434 -29.14 3.49 0.04
N GLY A 435 -30.32 3.09 0.55
CA GLY A 435 -30.46 1.95 1.45
C GLY A 435 -29.79 2.14 2.81
N PRO A 436 -29.33 1.06 3.46
CA PRO A 436 -28.71 1.17 4.78
C PRO A 436 -27.30 1.76 4.68
N VAL A 437 -27.02 2.85 5.40
CA VAL A 437 -25.72 3.55 5.39
C VAL A 437 -25.17 3.63 6.80
N ILE A 438 -24.07 2.93 7.06
CA ILE A 438 -23.42 2.97 8.38
C ILE A 438 -22.69 4.30 8.60
N SER A 439 -22.50 4.67 9.87
CA SER A 439 -21.87 5.92 10.29
C SER A 439 -20.53 6.22 9.62
N LEU A 440 -19.71 5.21 9.36
CA LEU A 440 -18.41 5.36 8.69
C LEU A 440 -18.56 5.86 7.24
N TYR A 441 -19.55 5.37 6.48
CA TYR A 441 -19.79 5.85 5.12
C TYR A 441 -20.41 7.24 5.09
N LEU A 442 -21.31 7.53 6.03
CA LEU A 442 -21.80 8.90 6.20
C LEU A 442 -20.63 9.85 6.44
N ASN A 443 -19.71 9.51 7.35
CA ASN A 443 -18.56 10.36 7.67
C ASN A 443 -17.62 10.56 6.46
N ILE A 444 -17.45 9.54 5.62
CA ILE A 444 -16.75 9.67 4.33
C ILE A 444 -17.48 10.63 3.40
N SER A 445 -18.81 10.52 3.34
CA SER A 445 -19.68 11.38 2.54
C SER A 445 -19.66 12.86 3.01
N LEU A 446 -19.45 13.11 4.31
CA LEU A 446 -19.25 14.46 4.85
C LEU A 446 -17.94 15.12 4.40
N ALA A 447 -16.96 14.36 3.91
CA ALA A 447 -15.74 14.91 3.32
C ALA A 447 -15.92 15.34 1.84
N CYS A 448 -17.03 14.95 1.21
CA CYS A 448 -17.43 15.40 -0.13
C CYS A 448 -18.09 16.78 -0.08
N ASP A 449 -18.28 17.41 -1.25
CA ASP A 449 -18.86 18.76 -1.30
C ASP A 449 -20.39 18.72 -1.11
N PHE A 450 -21.07 17.80 -1.83
CA PHE A 450 -22.52 17.66 -1.81
C PHE A 450 -22.97 16.21 -1.62
N ARG A 451 -24.18 16.03 -1.08
CA ARG A 451 -24.78 14.74 -0.71
C ARG A 451 -26.22 14.65 -1.21
N ILE A 452 -26.46 13.79 -2.20
CA ILE A 452 -27.79 13.50 -2.76
C ILE A 452 -28.17 12.10 -2.35
N ILE A 453 -29.24 11.92 -1.59
CA ILE A 453 -29.53 10.63 -0.95
C ILE A 453 -30.91 10.14 -1.35
N ALA A 454 -31.07 8.83 -1.49
CA ALA A 454 -32.36 8.23 -1.81
C ALA A 454 -33.33 8.32 -0.61
N ASP A 455 -34.63 8.43 -0.89
CA ASP A 455 -35.72 8.41 0.10
C ASP A 455 -35.75 7.14 0.96
N ASN A 456 -35.30 6.02 0.41
CA ASN A 456 -35.15 4.75 1.13
C ASN A 456 -33.87 4.64 1.99
N CYS A 457 -33.08 5.71 2.10
CA CYS A 457 -31.85 5.69 2.87
C CYS A 457 -32.12 5.74 4.38
N MET A 458 -31.40 4.91 5.13
CA MET A 458 -31.39 4.91 6.59
C MET A 458 -29.94 4.95 7.07
N PHE A 459 -29.60 5.98 7.85
CA PHE A 459 -28.28 6.12 8.46
C PHE A 459 -28.26 5.45 9.84
N TYR A 460 -27.24 4.63 10.09
CA TYR A 460 -27.07 3.91 11.35
C TYR A 460 -25.83 4.41 12.11
N ASN A 461 -25.99 4.65 13.41
CA ASN A 461 -24.92 5.04 14.34
C ASN A 461 -24.63 3.90 15.33
N GLU A 462 -24.16 2.78 14.81
CA GLU A 462 -24.00 1.50 15.52
C GLU A 462 -22.99 1.57 16.66
N TYR A 463 -22.06 2.53 16.61
CA TYR A 463 -21.08 2.75 17.67
C TYR A 463 -21.74 3.06 19.03
N LEU A 464 -22.93 3.66 19.06
CA LEU A 464 -23.66 3.93 20.29
C LEU A 464 -24.05 2.63 21.01
N ASP A 465 -24.65 1.70 20.28
CA ASP A 465 -25.06 0.39 20.82
C ASP A 465 -23.85 -0.48 21.18
N LEU A 466 -22.80 -0.40 20.37
CA LEU A 466 -21.59 -1.21 20.53
C LEU A 466 -20.61 -0.63 21.56
N GLY A 467 -20.90 0.55 22.13
CA GLY A 467 -20.01 1.24 23.06
C GLY A 467 -18.68 1.67 22.44
N MET A 468 -18.66 1.84 21.12
CA MET A 468 -17.52 2.31 20.33
C MET A 468 -17.61 3.82 20.11
N ILE A 469 -16.64 4.37 19.39
CA ILE A 469 -16.69 5.75 18.90
C ILE A 469 -16.71 5.76 17.37
N PRO A 470 -17.32 6.78 16.74
CA PRO A 470 -17.37 6.85 15.29
C PRO A 470 -15.97 7.01 14.70
N LYS A 471 -15.72 6.36 13.57
CA LYS A 471 -14.55 6.58 12.74
C LYS A 471 -14.90 7.49 11.57
N GLY A 472 -13.97 8.35 11.18
CA GLY A 472 -13.96 9.00 9.88
C GLY A 472 -14.18 10.50 9.91
N GLY A 473 -13.92 11.16 11.04
CA GLY A 473 -14.03 12.61 11.13
C GLY A 473 -15.45 13.11 11.41
N GLY A 474 -16.41 12.24 11.73
CA GLY A 474 -17.81 12.63 11.95
C GLY A 474 -17.97 13.84 12.89
N PRO A 475 -17.43 13.82 14.12
CA PRO A 475 -17.52 14.98 15.01
C PRO A 475 -16.78 16.22 14.50
N TYR A 476 -15.73 16.06 13.69
CA TYR A 476 -15.02 17.17 13.06
C TYR A 476 -15.87 17.89 12.02
N PHE A 477 -16.51 17.13 11.12
CA PHE A 477 -17.35 17.67 10.04
C PHE A 477 -18.68 18.20 10.58
N LEU A 478 -19.39 17.41 11.39
CA LEU A 478 -20.72 17.77 11.89
C LEU A 478 -20.68 19.04 12.74
N ARG A 479 -19.68 19.20 13.60
CA ARG A 479 -19.55 20.43 14.40
C ARG A 479 -19.47 21.68 13.52
N ARG A 480 -18.85 21.59 12.34
CA ARG A 480 -18.66 22.70 11.41
C ARG A 480 -19.87 22.92 10.50
N MET A 481 -20.54 21.84 10.11
CA MET A 481 -21.71 21.90 9.24
C MET A 481 -22.98 22.33 9.97
N ILE A 482 -23.26 21.73 11.14
CA ILE A 482 -24.55 21.86 11.83
C ILE A 482 -24.42 22.46 13.24
N GLY A 483 -23.20 22.85 13.63
CA GLY A 483 -22.90 23.43 14.94
C GLY A 483 -22.83 22.38 16.07
N SER A 484 -22.23 22.76 17.19
CA SER A 484 -21.98 21.84 18.31
C SER A 484 -23.25 21.21 18.89
N ALA A 485 -24.34 21.98 19.04
CA ALA A 485 -25.56 21.50 19.68
C ALA A 485 -26.24 20.37 18.89
N LYS A 486 -26.42 20.56 17.57
CA LYS A 486 -26.99 19.53 16.70
C LYS A 486 -26.03 18.34 16.55
N ALA A 487 -24.72 18.60 16.49
CA ALA A 487 -23.71 17.54 16.43
C ALA A 487 -23.76 16.63 17.67
N TYR A 488 -23.85 17.19 18.89
CA TYR A 488 -24.02 16.38 20.10
C TYR A 488 -25.31 15.56 20.09
N ARG A 489 -26.42 16.18 19.70
CA ARG A 489 -27.70 15.47 19.58
C ARG A 489 -27.58 14.26 18.65
N TYR A 490 -27.07 14.48 17.44
CA TYR A 490 -26.90 13.40 16.47
C TYR A 490 -25.93 12.32 16.97
N LEU A 491 -24.70 12.71 17.36
CA LEU A 491 -23.61 11.78 17.69
C LEU A 491 -23.81 11.01 18.99
N MET A 492 -24.66 11.48 19.91
CA MET A 492 -24.83 10.86 21.23
C MET A 492 -26.19 10.21 21.46
N THR A 493 -27.21 10.56 20.67
CA THR A 493 -28.59 10.12 20.95
C THR A 493 -29.30 9.48 19.76
N THR A 494 -28.84 9.72 18.53
CA THR A 494 -29.51 9.23 17.33
C THR A 494 -28.88 7.91 16.92
N THR A 495 -29.58 6.78 17.14
CA THR A 495 -29.13 5.44 16.73
C THR A 495 -29.41 5.16 15.25
N GLU A 496 -30.54 5.66 14.74
CA GLU A 496 -30.98 5.57 13.35
C GLU A 496 -31.48 6.94 12.90
N CYS A 497 -31.30 7.26 11.62
CA CYS A 497 -31.73 8.53 11.04
C CYS A 497 -32.19 8.33 9.59
N THR A 498 -33.45 8.63 9.32
CA THR A 498 -34.04 8.56 7.98
C THR A 498 -33.44 9.60 7.04
N ALA A 499 -33.59 9.40 5.73
CA ALA A 499 -33.17 10.38 4.72
C ALA A 499 -33.75 11.78 4.98
N GLN A 500 -35.03 11.86 5.39
CA GLN A 500 -35.71 13.12 5.65
C GLN A 500 -35.19 13.81 6.92
N GLU A 501 -35.00 13.06 8.02
CA GLU A 501 -34.37 13.61 9.22
C GLU A 501 -32.94 14.08 8.93
N ALA A 502 -32.18 13.34 8.13
CA ALA A 502 -30.83 13.72 7.74
C ALA A 502 -30.82 15.06 6.97
N LEU A 503 -31.83 15.30 6.13
CA LEU A 503 -32.03 16.58 5.44
C LEU A 503 -32.33 17.70 6.44
N GLU A 504 -33.23 17.48 7.41
CA GLU A 504 -33.59 18.45 8.45
C GLU A 504 -32.43 18.77 9.41
N PHE A 505 -31.60 17.77 9.72
CA PHE A 505 -30.37 17.97 10.48
C PHE A 505 -29.36 18.82 9.70
N GLY A 506 -29.38 18.78 8.37
CA GLY A 506 -28.40 19.39 7.48
C GLY A 506 -27.20 18.47 7.18
N LEU A 507 -27.41 17.15 7.27
CA LEU A 507 -26.40 16.14 6.95
C LEU A 507 -26.29 15.90 5.45
N VAL A 508 -27.40 16.08 4.73
CA VAL A 508 -27.52 15.83 3.29
C VAL A 508 -28.10 17.06 2.60
N ASP A 509 -27.82 17.22 1.31
CA ASP A 509 -28.19 18.40 0.54
C ASP A 509 -29.52 18.20 -0.22
N ALA A 510 -29.87 16.95 -0.57
CA ALA A 510 -31.14 16.61 -1.19
C ALA A 510 -31.56 15.16 -0.91
N VAL A 511 -32.87 14.93 -0.88
CA VAL A 511 -33.49 13.60 -0.87
C VAL A 511 -34.27 13.40 -2.16
N VAL A 512 -34.08 12.26 -2.82
CA VAL A 512 -34.67 11.95 -4.14
C VAL A 512 -35.24 10.52 -4.16
N PRO A 513 -36.18 10.19 -5.06
CA PRO A 513 -36.63 8.81 -5.24
C PRO A 513 -35.46 7.86 -5.54
N SER A 514 -35.44 6.70 -4.87
CA SER A 514 -34.33 5.74 -5.00
C SER A 514 -34.03 5.27 -6.44
N ASP A 515 -35.04 5.16 -7.29
CA ASP A 515 -34.94 4.81 -8.71
C ASP A 515 -34.34 5.93 -9.58
N LEU A 516 -34.34 7.17 -9.08
CA LEU A 516 -33.80 8.34 -9.76
C LEU A 516 -32.45 8.80 -9.22
N LEU A 517 -31.92 8.18 -8.15
CA LEU A 517 -30.74 8.64 -7.42
C LEU A 517 -29.55 9.00 -8.33
N GLU A 518 -29.16 8.07 -9.21
CA GLU A 518 -28.01 8.24 -10.09
C GLU A 518 -28.22 9.40 -11.08
N ASN A 519 -29.39 9.46 -11.72
CA ASN A 519 -29.75 10.52 -12.66
C ASN A 519 -29.82 11.88 -11.96
N SER A 520 -30.39 11.94 -10.75
CA SER A 520 -30.47 13.15 -9.94
C SER A 520 -29.10 13.65 -9.52
N ALA A 521 -28.19 12.76 -9.12
CA ALA A 521 -26.83 13.12 -8.72
C ALA A 521 -26.00 13.64 -9.92
N VAL A 522 -26.11 12.99 -11.08
CA VAL A 522 -25.47 13.45 -12.32
C VAL A 522 -26.04 14.79 -12.77
N SER A 523 -27.37 14.94 -12.76
CA SER A 523 -28.03 16.21 -13.09
C SER A 523 -27.62 17.35 -12.15
N PHE A 524 -27.49 17.07 -10.85
CA PHE A 524 -26.97 18.03 -9.88
C PHE A 524 -25.51 18.42 -10.20
N ALA A 525 -24.66 17.45 -10.51
CA ALA A 525 -23.27 17.69 -10.89
C ALA A 525 -23.13 18.47 -12.20
N ALA A 526 -24.08 18.35 -13.12
CA ALA A 526 -24.10 19.06 -14.41
C ALA A 526 -24.25 20.58 -14.26
N GLN A 527 -24.75 21.08 -13.13
CA GLN A 527 -24.86 22.51 -12.86
C GLN A 527 -23.49 23.22 -12.80
N PHE A 528 -22.41 22.46 -12.60
CA PHE A 528 -21.04 22.97 -12.57
C PHE A 528 -20.36 22.93 -13.94
N SER A 529 -20.95 22.24 -14.92
CA SER A 529 -20.36 21.96 -16.24
C SER A 529 -20.03 23.21 -17.05
N GLY A 530 -20.85 24.27 -16.94
CA GLY A 530 -20.64 25.54 -17.62
C GLY A 530 -19.69 26.52 -16.90
N ARG A 531 -19.14 26.15 -15.74
CA ARG A 531 -18.31 27.04 -14.92
C ARG A 531 -16.81 26.79 -15.18
N ALA A 532 -16.00 27.83 -15.04
CA ALA A 532 -14.55 27.72 -15.19
C ALA A 532 -13.96 26.79 -14.09
N ALA A 533 -13.16 25.81 -14.50
CA ALA A 533 -12.60 24.79 -13.58
C ALA A 533 -11.75 25.41 -12.47
N ASP A 534 -10.93 26.40 -12.80
CA ASP A 534 -10.05 27.06 -11.83
C ASP A 534 -10.83 27.87 -10.80
N ALA A 535 -11.96 28.47 -11.21
CA ALA A 535 -12.85 29.18 -10.30
C ALA A 535 -13.55 28.22 -9.33
N LEU A 536 -14.06 27.08 -9.81
CA LEU A 536 -14.64 26.04 -8.96
C LEU A 536 -13.63 25.49 -7.96
N SER A 537 -12.44 25.13 -8.46
CA SER A 537 -11.36 24.59 -7.64
C SER A 537 -10.86 25.62 -6.63
N GLY A 538 -10.73 26.89 -7.03
CA GLY A 538 -10.39 28.01 -6.16
C GLY A 538 -11.42 28.23 -5.04
N MET A 539 -12.72 28.28 -5.37
CA MET A 539 -13.79 28.39 -4.37
C MET A 539 -13.76 27.21 -3.41
N LYS A 540 -13.59 25.98 -3.90
CA LYS A 540 -13.48 24.80 -3.06
C LYS A 540 -12.31 24.90 -2.09
N ARG A 541 -11.14 25.38 -2.53
CA ARG A 541 -9.98 25.61 -1.65
C ARG A 541 -10.22 26.65 -0.56
N LEU A 542 -11.09 27.64 -0.79
CA LEU A 542 -11.46 28.66 0.20
C LEU A 542 -12.50 28.14 1.21
N ILE A 543 -13.42 27.26 0.78
CA ILE A 543 -14.48 26.72 1.64
C ILE A 543 -13.97 25.54 2.48
N ARG A 544 -13.11 24.69 1.90
CA ARG A 544 -12.69 23.45 2.54
C ARG A 544 -11.98 23.71 3.87
N ASN A 545 -12.17 22.79 4.80
CA ASN A 545 -11.49 22.81 6.08
C ASN A 545 -9.96 22.69 5.92
N ASP A 546 -9.21 23.17 6.92
CA ASP A 546 -7.76 23.05 6.92
C ASP A 546 -7.32 21.58 6.91
N HIS A 547 -6.45 21.24 5.96
CA HIS A 547 -6.03 19.86 5.73
C HIS A 547 -5.18 19.32 6.89
N LYS A 548 -4.33 20.18 7.45
CA LYS A 548 -3.45 19.81 8.57
C LYS A 548 -4.28 19.60 9.84
N GLU A 549 -5.29 20.43 10.07
CA GLU A 549 -6.21 20.30 11.19
C GLU A 549 -7.03 19.01 11.10
N LEU A 550 -7.61 18.68 9.93
CA LEU A 550 -8.31 17.41 9.76
C LEU A 550 -7.36 16.23 10.01
N LYS A 551 -6.13 16.26 9.48
CA LYS A 551 -5.15 15.20 9.71
C LYS A 551 -4.85 15.01 11.20
N GLN A 552 -4.60 16.09 11.94
CA GLN A 552 -4.36 16.05 13.38
C GLN A 552 -5.58 15.53 14.15
N TYR A 553 -6.79 15.91 13.72
CA TYR A 553 -8.02 15.39 14.30
C TYR A 553 -8.14 13.87 14.10
N LEU A 554 -7.89 13.38 12.89
CA LEU A 554 -7.98 11.94 12.57
C LEU A 554 -6.92 11.13 13.34
N GLU A 555 -5.70 11.66 13.50
CA GLU A 555 -4.68 11.05 14.35
C GLU A 555 -5.16 10.90 15.80
N LYS A 556 -5.79 11.95 16.36
CA LYS A 556 -6.39 11.91 17.70
C LYS A 556 -7.60 10.96 17.79
N GLU A 557 -8.46 10.94 16.77
CA GLU A 557 -9.59 10.01 16.66
C GLU A 557 -9.08 8.56 16.74
N ASN A 558 -8.00 8.22 16.04
CA ASN A 558 -7.39 6.89 16.08
C ASN A 558 -6.87 6.53 17.47
N GLU A 559 -6.23 7.46 18.18
CA GLU A 559 -5.78 7.26 19.56
C GLU A 559 -6.95 6.94 20.50
N GLU A 560 -8.07 7.67 20.37
CA GLU A 560 -9.27 7.40 21.18
C GLU A 560 -9.90 6.05 20.83
N ILE A 561 -9.97 5.67 19.55
CA ILE A 561 -10.48 4.35 19.13
C ILE A 561 -9.63 3.25 19.77
N LEU A 562 -8.31 3.38 19.76
CA LEU A 562 -7.41 2.39 20.33
C LEU A 562 -7.50 2.27 21.85
N LYS A 563 -7.71 3.38 22.55
CA LYS A 563 -8.01 3.36 23.99
C LYS A 563 -9.30 2.59 24.28
N VAL A 564 -10.32 2.80 23.47
CA VAL A 564 -11.61 2.11 23.59
C VAL A 564 -11.45 0.60 23.31
N ILE A 565 -10.74 0.23 22.24
CA ILE A 565 -10.50 -1.18 21.88
C ILE A 565 -9.61 -1.90 22.91
N GLY A 566 -8.57 -1.24 23.43
CA GLY A 566 -7.59 -1.83 24.34
C GLY A 566 -8.07 -2.03 25.78
N SER A 567 -9.28 -1.59 26.13
CA SER A 567 -9.83 -1.74 27.48
C SER A 567 -10.31 -3.18 27.74
N PRO A 568 -9.83 -3.87 28.81
CA PRO A 568 -10.20 -5.26 29.12
C PRO A 568 -11.71 -5.49 29.30
N LEU A 569 -12.44 -4.47 29.73
CA LEU A 569 -13.90 -4.51 29.91
C LEU A 569 -14.64 -4.54 28.57
N ARG A 570 -14.07 -3.93 27.53
CA ARG A 570 -14.77 -3.66 26.26
C ARG A 570 -14.90 -4.86 25.35
N HIS A 571 -13.94 -5.80 25.35
CA HIS A 571 -14.09 -7.05 24.60
C HIS A 571 -15.34 -7.81 25.08
N SER A 572 -15.55 -7.87 26.39
CA SER A 572 -16.71 -8.53 26.99
C SER A 572 -18.03 -7.78 26.72
N GLU A 573 -18.03 -6.44 26.78
CA GLU A 573 -19.22 -5.61 26.52
C GLU A 573 -19.63 -5.61 25.05
N PHE A 574 -18.68 -5.53 24.12
CA PHE A 574 -18.93 -5.58 22.68
C PHE A 574 -19.64 -6.88 22.30
N TRP A 575 -19.11 -8.04 22.73
CA TRP A 575 -19.74 -9.34 22.46
C TRP A 575 -21.06 -9.53 23.20
N LYS A 576 -21.20 -8.97 24.41
CA LYS A 576 -22.46 -8.97 25.16
C LYS A 576 -23.54 -8.14 24.45
N ASN A 577 -23.17 -6.99 23.90
CA ASN A 577 -24.08 -6.10 23.19
C ASN A 577 -24.47 -6.68 21.82
N ILE A 578 -23.53 -7.28 21.07
CA ILE A 578 -23.87 -8.04 19.85
C ILE A 578 -24.90 -9.13 20.15
N LYS A 579 -24.72 -9.92 21.21
CA LYS A 579 -25.67 -10.97 21.60
C LYS A 579 -27.05 -10.42 21.98
N LYS A 580 -27.11 -9.23 22.59
CA LYS A 580 -28.39 -8.54 22.88
C LYS A 580 -29.07 -8.02 21.62
N CYS A 581 -28.30 -7.54 20.65
CA CYS A 581 -28.82 -7.01 19.39
C CYS A 581 -29.27 -8.09 18.41
N ASN A 582 -28.72 -9.32 18.51
CA ASN A 582 -29.10 -10.47 17.69
C ASN A 582 -30.25 -11.32 18.31
N CYS A 583 -30.81 -10.92 19.46
CA CYS A 583 -32.06 -11.49 19.94
C CYS A 583 -33.22 -10.82 19.20
N PRO A 584 -34.11 -11.56 18.51
CA PRO A 584 -35.35 -10.97 18.04
C PRO A 584 -36.18 -10.47 19.25
N PRO A 585 -37.00 -9.41 19.07
CA PRO A 585 -37.80 -8.83 20.15
C PRO A 585 -38.74 -9.82 20.82
#